data_AF-A0AA46KEX2-F1
#
_entry.id   AF-A0AA46KEX2-F1
#
_cell.length_a   1.000
_cell.length_b   1.000
_cell.length_c   1.000
_cell.angle_alpha   90.00
_cell.angle_beta   90.00
_cell.angle_gamma   90.00
#
_symmetry.space_group_name_H-M   'P 1'
#
loop_
_entity.id
_entity.type
_entity.pdbx_description
1 polymer ?
#
loop_
_entity_poly.entity_id
_entity_poly.type
_entity_poly.pdbx_seq_one_letter_code
_entity_poly.pdbx_strand_id
1 'polypeptide(L)'
;MTLNLFNQSGSQLASALDSKTTTDSDSATPSAVRLFPHSQNNANDLLRPQFWSRFALSELNHSEWEALCDGCGSCCLIKYIDDDNVSDDHSHEAEMVEYTDVTCQLMDCATGYCKHYATRQEHVPDCIQLTMENLPQMMWLPSHCAYKRLYKGQDLPNWHLLLTGDAVATQQQMRAANVGVAGRCISEIGMTDEEMEERVVNWVQP
;
A
#
# COMPACT_ATOMS: atom_id res chain seq x y z
N MET A 1 8.57 -0.23 -19.97
CA MET A 1 9.12 1.14 -20.09
C MET A 1 9.47 1.62 -18.69
N THR A 2 10.75 1.72 -18.40
CA THR A 2 11.30 2.19 -17.11
C THR A 2 11.16 3.71 -17.01
N LEU A 3 10.40 4.20 -16.03
CA LEU A 3 10.40 5.62 -15.67
C LEU A 3 11.66 5.90 -14.82
N ASN A 4 12.70 6.41 -15.48
CA ASN A 4 13.87 7.02 -14.82
C ASN A 4 13.42 8.30 -14.12
N LEU A 5 13.37 8.28 -12.79
CA LEU A 5 12.91 9.40 -11.95
C LEU A 5 14.01 10.34 -11.47
N PHE A 6 15.24 10.25 -12.01
CA PHE A 6 16.33 11.13 -11.60
C PHE A 6 17.19 11.58 -12.78
N ASN A 7 17.35 12.92 -12.86
CA ASN A 7 18.40 13.69 -13.55
C ASN A 7 18.10 14.28 -14.94
N GLN A 8 17.65 15.54 -14.98
CA GLN A 8 17.96 16.50 -16.06
C GLN A 8 18.13 17.91 -15.47
N SER A 9 19.35 18.26 -15.06
CA SER A 9 19.78 19.66 -15.01
C SER A 9 20.50 19.98 -16.33
N GLY A 10 19.85 20.82 -17.15
CA GLY A 10 20.38 21.28 -18.43
C GLY A 10 21.56 22.24 -18.24
N SER A 11 22.63 22.03 -19.00
CA SER A 11 23.68 23.03 -19.20
C SER A 11 23.35 23.88 -20.43
N GLN A 12 23.11 25.17 -20.25
CA GLN A 12 23.40 26.18 -21.28
C GLN A 12 23.99 27.42 -20.61
N LEU A 13 25.21 27.76 -21.04
CA LEU A 13 25.90 29.02 -20.78
C LEU A 13 25.22 30.16 -21.57
N ALA A 14 25.02 31.33 -20.94
CA ALA A 14 25.37 32.65 -21.49
C ALA A 14 25.10 33.81 -20.50
N SER A 15 26.20 34.48 -20.10
CA SER A 15 26.43 35.92 -19.86
C SER A 15 25.47 36.84 -19.05
N ALA A 16 25.95 37.22 -17.85
CA ALA A 16 26.37 38.57 -17.42
C ALA A 16 25.35 39.73 -17.19
N LEU A 17 25.18 40.17 -15.91
CA LEU A 17 25.69 41.45 -15.32
C LEU A 17 24.91 41.89 -14.04
N ASP A 18 25.68 42.07 -12.95
CA ASP A 18 25.63 43.07 -11.85
C ASP A 18 24.34 43.50 -11.11
N SER A 19 24.24 43.16 -9.81
CA SER A 19 24.47 44.09 -8.66
C SER A 19 23.68 43.76 -7.36
N LYS A 20 24.45 43.72 -6.25
CA LYS A 20 24.15 44.08 -4.84
C LYS A 20 23.16 43.26 -3.97
N THR A 21 23.79 42.59 -2.98
CA THR A 21 23.55 42.61 -1.51
C THR A 21 22.12 42.47 -0.97
N THR A 22 21.84 41.37 -0.25
CA THR A 22 21.60 41.33 1.22
C THR A 22 21.47 39.88 1.69
N THR A 23 21.89 39.66 2.93
CA THR A 23 21.76 38.46 3.77
C THR A 23 20.34 37.91 3.85
N ASP A 24 20.18 36.58 3.82
CA ASP A 24 19.55 35.88 4.95
C ASP A 24 19.74 34.35 4.87
N SER A 25 19.90 33.79 6.07
CA SER A 25 19.86 32.39 6.41
C SER A 25 18.56 31.74 5.98
N ASP A 26 18.60 30.57 5.34
CA ASP A 26 17.42 29.72 5.26
C ASP A 26 17.75 28.24 5.45
N SER A 27 17.10 27.70 6.48
CA SER A 27 17.07 26.32 6.92
C SER A 27 16.46 25.45 5.84
N ALA A 28 17.19 24.43 5.40
CA ALA A 28 16.68 23.42 4.50
C ALA A 28 15.62 22.55 5.22
N THR A 29 14.35 22.88 5.05
CA THR A 29 13.22 22.01 5.39
C THR A 29 13.19 20.85 4.41
N PRO A 30 13.14 19.57 4.84
CA PRO A 30 13.11 18.45 3.91
C PRO A 30 11.82 18.48 3.09
N SER A 31 11.97 18.38 1.78
CA SER A 31 10.90 18.41 0.79
C SER A 31 9.93 17.25 1.03
N ALA A 32 8.65 17.56 1.16
CA ALA A 32 7.59 16.57 1.37
C ALA A 32 7.48 15.63 0.17
N VAL A 33 7.75 14.33 0.39
CA VAL A 33 7.60 13.28 -0.62
C VAL A 33 6.11 13.04 -0.86
N ARG A 34 5.63 13.29 -2.08
CA ARG A 34 4.26 12.95 -2.48
C ARG A 34 4.23 11.52 -2.99
N LEU A 35 3.69 10.61 -2.19
CA LEU A 35 3.52 9.20 -2.56
C LEU A 35 2.38 8.99 -3.59
N PHE A 36 1.46 9.96 -3.73
CA PHE A 36 0.30 9.88 -4.62
C PHE A 36 0.15 11.17 -5.45
N PRO A 37 0.25 11.11 -6.81
CA PRO A 37 0.26 12.29 -7.67
C PRO A 37 -1.09 13.00 -7.85
N HIS A 38 -2.19 12.45 -7.31
CA HIS A 38 -3.54 12.99 -7.47
C HIS A 38 -4.17 13.63 -6.22
N SER A 39 -3.44 13.78 -5.11
CA SER A 39 -3.94 14.53 -3.95
C SER A 39 -3.96 16.04 -4.27
N GLN A 40 -5.16 16.61 -4.28
CA GLN A 40 -5.39 18.05 -4.38
C GLN A 40 -4.75 18.74 -3.17
N ASN A 41 -4.02 19.83 -3.40
CA ASN A 41 -3.24 20.56 -2.40
C ASN A 41 -4.07 20.97 -1.16
N ASN A 42 -4.12 20.12 -0.14
CA ASN A 42 -4.57 20.46 1.20
C ASN A 42 -3.38 20.37 2.15
N ALA A 43 -3.19 21.37 3.02
CA ALA A 43 -2.15 21.33 4.04
C ALA A 43 -2.32 20.15 5.02
N ASN A 44 -3.53 19.56 5.07
CA ASN A 44 -3.86 18.34 5.81
C ASN A 44 -3.34 17.04 5.18
N ASP A 45 -2.74 17.08 3.99
CA ASP A 45 -2.21 15.91 3.26
C ASP A 45 -0.68 15.79 3.34
N LEU A 46 -0.05 16.57 4.21
CA LEU A 46 1.38 16.45 4.47
C LEU A 46 1.66 15.28 5.41
N LEU A 47 2.64 14.44 5.03
CA LEU A 47 3.14 13.36 5.86
C LEU A 47 4.06 13.94 6.96
N ARG A 48 3.67 13.81 8.23
CA ARG A 48 4.52 14.23 9.34
C ARG A 48 5.73 13.28 9.44
N PRO A 49 6.92 13.76 9.84
CA PRO A 49 8.10 12.89 9.95
C PRO A 49 7.87 11.74 10.94
N GLN A 50 8.10 10.50 10.49
CA GLN A 50 7.93 9.28 11.28
C GLN A 50 6.54 9.14 11.91
N PHE A 51 5.49 9.54 11.19
CA PHE A 51 4.14 9.58 11.74
C PHE A 51 3.67 8.21 12.26
N TRP A 52 4.07 7.12 11.60
CA TRP A 52 3.69 5.74 11.91
C TRP A 52 4.20 5.24 13.26
N SER A 53 5.21 5.88 13.84
CA SER A 53 5.77 5.52 15.15
C SER A 53 5.52 6.58 16.23
N ARG A 54 5.18 7.81 15.84
CA ARG A 54 5.06 8.96 16.76
C ARG A 54 3.63 9.30 17.15
N PHE A 55 2.64 8.88 16.36
CA PHE A 55 1.24 9.20 16.59
C PHE A 55 0.41 7.92 16.63
N ALA A 56 -0.68 7.94 17.39
CA ALA A 56 -1.64 6.85 17.37
C ALA A 56 -2.32 6.77 16.01
N LEU A 57 -2.77 5.57 15.61
CA LEU A 57 -3.47 5.36 14.34
C LEU A 57 -4.70 6.28 14.18
N SER A 58 -5.41 6.56 15.26
CA SER A 58 -6.57 7.47 15.28
C SER A 58 -6.22 8.95 15.09
N GLU A 59 -4.94 9.31 15.19
CA GLU A 59 -4.44 10.68 15.02
C GLU A 59 -3.85 10.93 13.63
N LEU A 60 -3.80 9.90 12.77
CA LEU A 60 -3.27 10.02 11.42
C LEU A 60 -4.25 10.76 10.51
N ASN A 61 -3.71 11.65 9.69
CA ASN A 61 -4.50 12.23 8.62
C ASN A 61 -4.69 11.21 7.48
N HIS A 62 -5.54 11.54 6.51
CA HIS A 62 -5.86 10.63 5.41
C HIS A 62 -4.61 10.20 4.61
N SER A 63 -3.73 11.15 4.27
CA SER A 63 -2.52 10.84 3.51
C SER A 63 -1.54 9.95 4.28
N GLU A 64 -1.41 10.16 5.59
CA GLU A 64 -0.61 9.30 6.47
C GLU A 64 -1.21 7.90 6.59
N TRP A 65 -2.53 7.79 6.74
CA TRP A 65 -3.24 6.52 6.76
C TRP A 65 -3.04 5.73 5.46
N GLU A 66 -3.21 6.36 4.30
CA GLU A 66 -2.98 5.69 3.01
C GLU A 66 -1.51 5.32 2.81
N ALA A 67 -0.57 6.11 3.34
CA ALA A 67 0.86 5.82 3.29
C ALA A 67 1.29 4.61 4.15
N LEU A 68 0.43 4.11 5.06
CA LEU A 68 0.66 2.86 5.78
C LEU A 68 0.50 1.62 4.89
N CYS A 69 -0.07 1.72 3.69
CA CYS A 69 -0.22 0.54 2.85
C CYS A 69 1.15 0.02 2.38
N ASP A 70 1.46 -1.25 2.68
CA ASP A 70 2.70 -1.92 2.24
C ASP A 70 2.82 -2.03 0.70
N GLY A 71 1.70 -1.91 -0.03
CA GLY A 71 1.67 -2.13 -1.47
C GLY A 71 1.88 -3.59 -1.88
N CYS A 72 1.57 -4.55 -0.99
CA CYS A 72 1.73 -5.99 -1.25
C CYS A 72 0.66 -6.59 -2.16
N GLY A 73 -0.53 -5.99 -2.22
CA GLY A 73 -1.67 -6.48 -2.99
C GLY A 73 -2.39 -7.69 -2.39
N SER A 74 -1.93 -8.26 -1.28
CA SER A 74 -2.55 -9.44 -0.66
C SER A 74 -3.99 -9.18 -0.20
N CYS A 75 -4.30 -7.95 0.25
CA CYS A 75 -5.66 -7.55 0.58
C CYS A 75 -6.59 -7.50 -0.66
N CYS A 76 -6.03 -7.35 -1.86
CA CYS A 76 -6.75 -7.29 -3.13
C CYS A 76 -7.01 -8.67 -3.76
N LEU A 77 -6.50 -9.75 -3.17
CA LEU A 77 -6.85 -11.10 -3.59
C LEU A 77 -8.34 -11.36 -3.30
N ILE A 78 -9.00 -12.08 -4.20
CA ILE A 78 -10.34 -12.62 -3.95
C ILE A 78 -10.21 -13.71 -2.89
N LYS A 79 -11.14 -13.70 -1.95
CA LYS A 79 -11.14 -14.58 -0.79
C LYS A 79 -12.51 -15.20 -0.64
N TYR A 80 -12.51 -16.43 -0.17
CA TYR A 80 -13.71 -17.17 0.21
C TYR A 80 -13.63 -17.45 1.70
N ILE A 81 -14.79 -17.66 2.31
CA ILE A 81 -14.91 -18.08 3.70
C ILE A 81 -15.51 -19.47 3.65
N ASP A 82 -14.78 -20.46 4.17
CA ASP A 82 -15.29 -21.80 4.39
C ASP A 82 -16.34 -21.76 5.51
N ASP A 83 -17.61 -21.94 5.14
CA ASP A 83 -18.75 -21.93 6.06
C ASP A 83 -19.18 -23.35 6.49
N ASP A 84 -18.47 -24.40 6.07
CA ASP A 84 -18.79 -25.78 6.43
C ASP A 84 -18.50 -26.10 7.91
N ASN A 85 -17.68 -25.27 8.58
CA ASN A 85 -17.24 -25.46 9.96
C ASN A 85 -17.58 -24.28 10.91
N VAL A 86 -18.70 -23.58 10.68
CA VAL A 86 -19.18 -22.53 11.60
C VAL A 86 -19.56 -23.15 12.94
N SER A 87 -18.59 -23.20 13.85
CA SER A 87 -18.83 -23.49 15.25
C SER A 87 -19.28 -22.22 16.00
N ASP A 88 -20.02 -22.36 17.10
CA ASP A 88 -20.38 -21.23 17.98
C ASP A 88 -19.14 -20.51 18.58
N ASP A 89 -17.93 -21.02 18.32
CA ASP A 89 -16.66 -20.44 18.70
C ASP A 89 -16.07 -19.58 17.56
N HIS A 90 -16.20 -18.26 17.70
CA HIS A 90 -15.62 -17.25 16.82
C HIS A 90 -14.09 -17.10 16.94
N SER A 91 -13.40 -17.97 17.70
CA SER A 91 -11.95 -17.87 17.89
C SER A 91 -11.11 -18.26 16.67
N HIS A 92 -11.69 -19.00 15.72
CA HIS A 92 -11.00 -19.54 14.54
C HIS A 92 -11.43 -18.91 13.20
N GLU A 93 -12.16 -17.79 13.20
CA GLU A 93 -12.70 -17.23 11.96
C GLU A 93 -11.61 -16.92 10.92
N ALA A 94 -10.44 -16.42 11.35
CA ALA A 94 -9.32 -16.14 10.45
C ALA A 94 -8.80 -17.38 9.70
N GLU A 95 -8.97 -18.58 10.26
CA GLU A 95 -8.55 -19.86 9.67
C GLU A 95 -9.54 -20.35 8.61
N MET A 96 -10.77 -19.80 8.60
CA MET A 96 -11.80 -20.11 7.59
C MET A 96 -11.61 -19.30 6.29
N VAL A 97 -10.67 -18.36 6.26
CA VAL A 97 -10.45 -17.51 5.08
C VAL A 97 -9.50 -18.18 4.12
N GLU A 98 -10.00 -18.51 2.94
CA GLU A 98 -9.21 -19.03 1.84
C GLU A 98 -8.84 -17.90 0.88
N TYR A 99 -7.55 -17.70 0.67
CA TYR A 99 -7.05 -16.77 -0.34
C TYR A 99 -6.95 -17.47 -1.67
N THR A 100 -7.32 -16.79 -2.75
CA THR A 100 -6.99 -17.23 -4.11
C THR A 100 -5.78 -16.47 -4.64
N ASP A 101 -5.21 -16.91 -5.77
CA ASP A 101 -4.29 -16.07 -6.55
C ASP A 101 -5.01 -15.10 -7.51
N VAL A 102 -6.33 -14.95 -7.39
CA VAL A 102 -7.14 -14.11 -8.27
C VAL A 102 -7.29 -12.71 -7.67
N THR A 103 -7.29 -11.70 -8.52
CA THR A 103 -7.48 -10.29 -8.17
C THR A 103 -8.54 -9.66 -9.07
N CYS A 104 -9.12 -8.55 -8.62
CA CYS A 104 -10.09 -7.85 -9.45
C CYS A 104 -9.47 -7.28 -10.73
N GLN A 105 -10.32 -6.87 -11.67
CA GLN A 105 -9.93 -6.28 -12.95
C GLN A 105 -8.98 -5.05 -12.90
N LEU A 106 -8.88 -4.37 -11.76
CA LEU A 106 -8.04 -3.17 -11.62
C LEU A 106 -6.57 -3.47 -11.30
N MET A 107 -6.23 -4.71 -10.94
CA MET A 107 -4.87 -5.09 -10.58
C MET A 107 -3.96 -5.13 -11.81
N ASP A 108 -2.77 -4.54 -11.71
CA ASP A 108 -1.64 -4.91 -12.56
C ASP A 108 -0.93 -6.11 -11.94
N CYS A 109 -1.21 -7.32 -12.47
CA CYS A 109 -0.64 -8.55 -11.94
C CYS A 109 0.88 -8.63 -12.07
N ALA A 110 1.51 -7.88 -12.99
CA ALA A 110 2.95 -7.86 -13.12
C ALA A 110 3.62 -7.07 -11.98
N THR A 111 2.99 -5.98 -11.53
CA THR A 111 3.55 -5.11 -10.49
C THR A 111 2.93 -5.32 -9.10
N GLY A 112 1.76 -5.96 -9.03
CA GLY A 112 0.98 -6.11 -7.79
C GLY A 112 0.30 -4.82 -7.33
N TYR A 113 0.14 -3.83 -8.21
CA TYR A 113 -0.47 -2.54 -7.87
C TYR A 113 -1.82 -2.35 -8.54
N CYS A 114 -2.77 -1.75 -7.81
CA CYS A 114 -4.05 -1.34 -8.39
C CYS A 114 -3.87 -0.11 -9.28
N LYS A 115 -4.31 -0.21 -10.53
CA LYS A 115 -4.22 0.86 -11.54
C LYS A 115 -5.09 2.07 -11.21
N HIS A 116 -6.15 1.86 -10.42
CA HIS A 116 -7.15 2.86 -10.06
C HIS A 116 -7.34 2.95 -8.54
N TYR A 117 -6.25 2.81 -7.75
CA TYR A 117 -6.37 2.70 -6.30
C TYR A 117 -7.19 3.86 -5.68
N ALA A 118 -6.96 5.10 -6.08
CA ALA A 118 -7.69 6.26 -5.54
C ALA A 118 -9.19 6.29 -5.89
N THR A 119 -9.60 5.70 -7.01
CA THR A 119 -10.99 5.68 -7.50
C THR A 119 -11.58 4.25 -7.51
N ARG A 120 -10.96 3.32 -6.78
CA ARG A 120 -11.23 1.87 -6.91
C ARG A 120 -12.68 1.50 -6.65
N GLN A 121 -13.34 2.16 -5.71
CA GLN A 121 -14.74 1.92 -5.37
C GLN A 121 -15.72 2.42 -6.44
N GLU A 122 -15.29 3.34 -7.32
CA GLU A 122 -16.10 3.75 -8.48
C GLU A 122 -16.15 2.65 -9.57
N HIS A 123 -15.13 1.78 -9.60
CA HIS A 123 -15.00 0.73 -10.61
C HIS A 123 -15.35 -0.67 -10.08
N VAL A 124 -15.08 -0.92 -8.79
CA VAL A 124 -15.33 -2.20 -8.10
C VAL A 124 -15.97 -1.85 -6.75
N PRO A 125 -17.32 -1.79 -6.66
CA PRO A 125 -18.04 -1.37 -5.46
C PRO A 125 -17.73 -2.21 -4.22
N ASP A 126 -17.38 -3.49 -4.41
CA ASP A 126 -17.03 -4.41 -3.32
C ASP A 126 -15.59 -4.19 -2.79
N CYS A 127 -14.82 -3.29 -3.41
CA CYS A 127 -13.48 -2.98 -2.94
C CYS A 127 -13.51 -2.27 -1.59
N ILE A 128 -12.88 -2.89 -0.59
CA ILE A 128 -12.89 -2.39 0.78
C ILE A 128 -11.84 -1.28 0.95
N GLN A 129 -12.28 -0.16 1.50
CA GLN A 129 -11.38 0.85 2.07
C GLN A 129 -11.18 0.53 3.55
N LEU A 130 -9.93 0.30 3.95
CA LEU A 130 -9.59 0.11 5.36
C LEU A 130 -9.72 1.43 6.10
N THR A 131 -10.37 1.40 7.25
CA THR A 131 -10.51 2.52 8.18
C THR A 131 -10.18 2.06 9.59
N MET A 132 -9.99 2.98 10.53
CA MET A 132 -9.74 2.59 11.93
C MET A 132 -10.92 1.78 12.48
N GLU A 133 -12.14 2.18 12.12
CA GLU A 133 -13.38 1.60 12.63
C GLU A 133 -13.59 0.17 12.17
N ASN A 134 -13.18 -0.16 10.93
CA ASN A 134 -13.40 -1.48 10.34
C ASN A 134 -12.19 -2.43 10.48
N LEU A 135 -11.01 -1.90 10.81
CA LEU A 135 -9.78 -2.69 10.91
C LEU A 135 -9.87 -3.88 11.89
N PRO A 136 -10.50 -3.76 13.08
CA PRO A 136 -10.63 -4.88 14.02
C PRO A 136 -11.42 -6.06 13.45
N GLN A 137 -12.33 -5.81 12.52
CA GLN A 137 -13.17 -6.82 11.87
C GLN A 137 -12.48 -7.44 10.63
N MET A 138 -11.34 -6.88 10.17
CA MET A 138 -10.61 -7.40 9.01
C MET A 138 -9.66 -8.53 9.38
N MET A 139 -10.24 -9.61 9.90
CA MET A 139 -9.55 -10.86 10.26
C MET A 139 -8.69 -11.42 9.11
N TRP A 140 -9.15 -11.27 7.88
CA TRP A 140 -8.50 -11.70 6.64
C TRP A 140 -7.33 -10.80 6.19
N LEU A 141 -6.96 -9.75 6.92
CA LEU A 141 -5.73 -9.04 6.59
C LEU A 141 -4.52 -9.93 6.90
N PRO A 142 -3.51 -9.98 6.03
CA PRO A 142 -2.34 -10.80 6.29
C PRO A 142 -1.60 -10.34 7.54
N SER A 143 -0.95 -11.27 8.22
CA SER A 143 -0.15 -11.04 9.43
C SER A 143 0.95 -9.98 9.26
N HIS A 144 1.44 -9.82 8.04
CA HIS A 144 2.43 -8.81 7.69
C HIS A 144 1.84 -7.43 7.35
N CYS A 145 0.51 -7.29 7.23
CA CYS A 145 -0.16 -6.04 6.88
C CYS A 145 0.20 -4.93 7.88
N ALA A 146 0.78 -3.83 7.40
CA ALA A 146 1.15 -2.68 8.22
C ALA A 146 0.00 -2.14 9.08
N TYR A 147 -1.22 -2.02 8.53
CA TYR A 147 -2.40 -1.62 9.31
C TYR A 147 -2.63 -2.55 10.50
N LYS A 148 -2.66 -3.87 10.26
CA LYS A 148 -2.89 -4.90 11.28
C LYS A 148 -1.78 -4.91 12.34
N ARG A 149 -0.52 -4.80 11.90
CA ARG A 149 0.65 -4.77 12.77
C ARG A 149 0.65 -3.56 13.71
N LEU A 150 0.48 -2.36 13.14
CA LEU A 150 0.45 -1.13 13.94
C LEU A 150 -0.75 -1.11 14.91
N TYR A 151 -1.91 -1.63 14.48
CA TYR A 151 -3.06 -1.76 15.36
C TYR A 151 -2.78 -2.69 16.56
N LYS A 152 -1.98 -3.74 16.36
CA LYS A 152 -1.49 -4.64 17.41
C LYS A 152 -0.28 -4.09 18.18
N GLY A 153 0.15 -2.86 17.93
CA GLY A 153 1.33 -2.25 18.57
C GLY A 153 2.66 -2.86 18.11
N GLN A 154 2.68 -3.49 16.94
CA GLN A 154 3.89 -4.06 16.32
C GLN A 154 4.51 -3.08 15.33
N ASP A 155 5.83 -3.18 15.13
CA ASP A 155 6.55 -2.35 14.16
C ASP A 155 6.18 -2.67 12.71
N LEU A 156 6.43 -1.71 11.80
CA LEU A 156 6.34 -1.95 10.35
C LEU A 156 7.28 -3.08 9.91
N PRO A 157 6.91 -3.86 8.89
CA PRO A 157 7.84 -4.81 8.26
C PRO A 157 9.09 -4.09 7.76
N ASN A 158 10.26 -4.72 7.85
CA ASN A 158 11.54 -4.11 7.46
C ASN A 158 11.61 -3.69 5.98
N TRP A 159 10.82 -4.32 5.11
CA TRP A 159 10.70 -3.99 3.69
C TRP A 159 9.75 -2.82 3.39
N HIS A 160 9.02 -2.29 4.38
CA HIS A 160 8.02 -1.25 4.17
C HIS A 160 8.62 0.03 3.57
N LEU A 161 7.92 0.67 2.62
CA LEU A 161 8.39 1.88 1.92
C LEU A 161 8.77 3.04 2.85
N LEU A 162 7.98 3.29 3.89
CA LEU A 162 8.29 4.26 4.96
C LEU A 162 9.64 4.02 5.67
N LEU A 163 10.16 2.79 5.68
CA LEU A 163 11.47 2.47 6.25
C LEU A 163 12.59 2.49 5.20
N THR A 164 12.33 1.93 4.01
CA THR A 164 13.35 1.82 2.95
C THR A 164 13.56 3.14 2.20
N GLY A 165 12.53 3.97 2.10
CA GLY A 165 12.52 5.20 1.29
C GLY A 165 12.64 4.98 -0.22
N ASP A 166 12.65 3.72 -0.68
CA ASP A 166 12.92 3.34 -2.06
C ASP A 166 11.98 2.21 -2.50
N ALA A 167 11.21 2.47 -3.57
CA ALA A 167 10.22 1.53 -4.08
C ALA A 167 10.84 0.28 -4.73
N VAL A 168 12.02 0.40 -5.35
CA VAL A 168 12.73 -0.74 -5.95
C VAL A 168 13.26 -1.64 -4.86
N ALA A 169 13.88 -1.07 -3.83
CA ALA A 169 14.38 -1.80 -2.67
C ALA A 169 13.24 -2.49 -1.91
N THR A 170 12.12 -1.77 -1.67
CA THR A 170 10.89 -2.32 -1.10
C THR A 170 10.45 -3.56 -1.85
N GLN A 171 10.27 -3.46 -3.18
CA GLN A 171 9.82 -4.57 -4.01
C GLN A 171 10.81 -5.74 -4.02
N GLN A 172 12.12 -5.47 -4.02
CA GLN A 172 13.13 -6.53 -3.93
C GLN A 172 13.08 -7.27 -2.59
N GLN A 173 12.96 -6.55 -1.47
CA GLN A 173 12.89 -7.14 -0.14
C GLN A 173 11.58 -7.90 0.08
N MET A 174 10.46 -7.41 -0.44
CA MET A 174 9.19 -8.12 -0.43
C MET A 174 9.28 -9.47 -1.16
N ARG A 175 9.86 -9.49 -2.37
CA ARG A 175 10.11 -10.75 -3.10
C ARG A 175 11.02 -11.69 -2.32
N ALA A 176 12.08 -11.17 -1.70
CA ALA A 176 12.99 -11.97 -0.88
C ALA A 176 12.31 -12.57 0.35
N ALA A 177 11.33 -11.86 0.92
CA ALA A 177 10.49 -12.33 2.02
C ALA A 177 9.28 -13.18 1.57
N ASN A 178 9.16 -13.48 0.27
CA ASN A 178 8.03 -14.20 -0.34
C ASN A 178 6.66 -13.56 -0.09
N VAL A 179 6.61 -12.23 0.10
CA VAL A 179 5.37 -11.47 0.32
C VAL A 179 4.94 -10.71 -0.92
N GLY A 180 3.63 -10.53 -1.03
CA GLY A 180 2.99 -9.77 -2.10
C GLY A 180 2.66 -10.60 -3.35
N VAL A 181 1.83 -10.00 -4.19
CA VAL A 181 1.13 -10.68 -5.29
C VAL A 181 1.78 -10.46 -6.66
N ALA A 182 2.76 -9.57 -6.76
CA ALA A 182 3.40 -9.20 -8.01
C ALA A 182 4.01 -10.44 -8.72
N GLY A 183 3.56 -10.69 -9.95
CA GLY A 183 3.95 -11.85 -10.76
C GLY A 183 3.40 -13.19 -10.28
N ARG A 184 2.48 -13.17 -9.31
CA ARG A 184 1.92 -14.37 -8.65
C ARG A 184 0.40 -14.42 -8.67
N CYS A 185 -0.26 -13.39 -9.18
CA CYS A 185 -1.71 -13.33 -9.29
C CYS A 185 -2.18 -13.28 -10.75
N ILE A 186 -3.47 -13.56 -10.94
CA ILE A 186 -4.21 -13.42 -12.19
C ILE A 186 -5.44 -12.51 -11.99
N SER A 187 -5.97 -11.95 -13.07
CA SER A 187 -7.19 -11.16 -13.03
C SER A 187 -8.42 -12.07 -13.16
N GLU A 188 -9.51 -11.70 -12.47
CA GLU A 188 -10.84 -12.33 -12.56
C GLU A 188 -11.48 -12.29 -13.95
N ILE A 189 -10.97 -11.44 -14.87
CA ILE A 189 -11.60 -11.22 -16.17
C ILE A 189 -11.70 -12.52 -16.96
N GLY A 190 -12.94 -12.93 -17.23
CA GLY A 190 -13.23 -14.14 -18.00
C GLY A 190 -13.21 -15.43 -17.19
N MET A 191 -13.22 -15.33 -15.85
CA MET A 191 -13.30 -16.44 -14.90
C MET A 191 -14.67 -16.46 -14.22
N THR A 192 -15.22 -17.64 -13.96
CA THR A 192 -16.42 -17.78 -13.12
C THR A 192 -16.05 -17.86 -11.63
N ASP A 193 -17.03 -17.69 -10.74
CA ASP A 193 -16.80 -17.79 -9.30
C ASP A 193 -16.27 -19.17 -8.90
N GLU A 194 -16.78 -20.24 -9.52
CA GLU A 194 -16.32 -21.61 -9.26
C GLU A 194 -14.87 -21.82 -9.73
N GLU A 195 -14.50 -21.25 -10.88
CA GLU A 195 -13.11 -21.30 -11.37
C GLU A 195 -12.16 -20.51 -10.48
N MET A 196 -12.62 -19.42 -9.85
CA MET A 196 -11.82 -18.63 -8.89
C MET A 196 -11.60 -19.39 -7.58
N GLU A 197 -12.65 -20.04 -7.07
CA GLU A 197 -12.61 -20.83 -5.83
C GLU A 197 -11.64 -22.01 -5.91
N GLU A 198 -11.43 -22.61 -7.09
CA GLU A 198 -10.42 -23.68 -7.29
C GLU A 198 -8.96 -23.19 -7.22
N ARG A 199 -8.71 -21.87 -7.14
CA ARG A 199 -7.37 -21.26 -7.21
C ARG A 199 -6.82 -20.86 -5.84
N VAL A 200 -7.16 -21.62 -4.81
CA VAL A 200 -6.71 -21.39 -3.42
C VAL A 200 -5.19 -21.43 -3.31
N VAL A 201 -4.64 -20.52 -2.51
CA VAL A 201 -3.22 -20.40 -2.22
C VAL A 201 -2.91 -20.31 -0.73
N ASN A 202 -1.82 -20.95 -0.33
CA ASN A 202 -1.43 -21.08 1.09
C ASN A 202 -0.20 -20.23 1.45
N TRP A 203 0.19 -19.30 0.58
CA TRP A 203 1.37 -18.45 0.78
C TRP A 203 1.04 -17.09 1.42
N VAL A 204 -0.25 -16.80 1.65
CA VAL A 204 -0.68 -15.68 2.49
C VAL A 204 -1.07 -16.23 3.84
N GLN A 205 -0.56 -15.62 4.91
CA GLN A 205 -0.91 -15.98 6.28
C GLN A 205 -1.76 -14.85 6.88
N PRO A 206 -3.04 -15.08 7.23
CA PRO A 206 -3.85 -14.11 7.95
C PRO A 206 -3.23 -13.76 9.31
#